data_AF-A0A7F8QTF1-F1
#
_entry.id   AF-A0A7F8QTF1-F1
#
_cell.length_a   1.000
_cell.length_b   1.000
_cell.length_c   1.000
_cell.angle_alpha   90.00
_cell.angle_beta   90.00
_cell.angle_gamma   90.00
#
_symmetry.space_group_name_H-M   'P 1'
#
loop_
_entity.id
_entity.type
_entity.pdbx_description
1 polymer ?
#
loop_
_entity_poly.entity_id
_entity_poly.type
_entity_poly.pdbx_seq_one_letter_code
_entity_poly.pdbx_strand_id
1 'polypeptide(L)'
;MVESDPDLGEYFLFASHLDSLPSKYHVTFFGETVSRAWIPVNMLKNFQELSLELAGVKKCRNKDCNQKLGAALMMAQEAEQISIQERVNLFGFRSRYNGSDSSGEGKDLSLSGANSPDSCMEKEEEESELEAEELEEEEEKKYKSFISYSSSEFLCTR
;
A
#
# COMPACT_ATOMS: atom_id res chain seq x y z
N MET A 1 3.93 -3.45 -2.49
CA MET A 1 3.26 -2.48 -3.37
C MET A 1 2.17 -1.79 -2.57
N VAL A 2 2.05 -0.46 -2.65
CA VAL A 2 0.87 0.26 -2.12
C VAL A 2 -0.26 0.11 -3.12
N GLU A 3 -1.45 -0.24 -2.64
CA GLU A 3 -2.70 -0.34 -3.42
C GLU A 3 -3.90 -0.20 -2.47
N SER A 4 -5.10 0.04 -3.00
CA SER A 4 -6.35 0.01 -2.22
C SER A 4 -6.52 -1.29 -1.45
N ASP A 5 -6.95 -1.20 -0.20
CA ASP A 5 -7.41 -2.35 0.56
C ASP A 5 -8.65 -2.94 -0.13
N PRO A 6 -8.66 -4.26 -0.45
CA PRO A 6 -9.78 -4.87 -1.17
C PRO A 6 -11.08 -4.92 -0.36
N ASP A 7 -11.05 -4.63 0.96
CA ASP A 7 -12.22 -4.62 1.84
C ASP A 7 -12.71 -3.19 2.13
N LEU A 8 -11.78 -2.23 2.28
CA LEU A 8 -12.10 -0.82 2.62
C LEU A 8 -12.10 0.14 1.42
N GLY A 9 -11.52 -0.25 0.27
CA GLY A 9 -11.35 0.63 -0.90
C GLY A 9 -10.22 1.65 -0.78
N GLU A 10 -9.91 2.11 0.44
CA GLU A 10 -8.84 3.09 0.70
C GLU A 10 -7.44 2.49 0.67
N TYR A 11 -6.46 3.30 0.26
CA TYR A 11 -5.04 2.92 0.22
C TYR A 11 -4.19 3.58 1.32
N PHE A 12 -4.77 4.49 2.10
CA PHE A 12 -4.12 5.23 3.19
C PHE A 12 -5.09 5.48 4.35
N LEU A 13 -4.57 5.74 5.56
CA LEU A 13 -5.36 6.09 6.75
C LEU A 13 -4.67 7.17 7.57
N PHE A 14 -5.42 8.21 7.94
CA PHE A 14 -5.05 9.15 8.99
C PHE A 14 -5.17 8.50 10.40
N ALA A 15 -4.62 9.15 11.43
CA ALA A 15 -4.82 8.79 12.83
C ALA A 15 -5.86 9.70 13.52
N SER A 16 -6.01 10.95 13.03
CA SER A 16 -7.03 11.93 13.39
C SER A 16 -7.66 12.54 12.13
N HIS A 17 -8.87 13.08 12.24
CA HIS A 17 -9.50 13.87 11.17
C HIS A 17 -8.79 15.22 10.93
N LEU A 18 -7.92 15.64 11.86
CA LEU A 18 -7.07 16.85 11.74
C LEU A 18 -5.71 16.58 11.07
N ASP A 19 -5.37 15.33 10.73
CA ASP A 19 -4.07 15.02 10.13
C ASP A 19 -4.04 15.42 8.65
N SER A 20 -3.09 16.27 8.26
CA SER A 20 -2.85 16.60 6.85
C SER A 20 -2.00 15.57 6.08
N LEU A 21 -1.43 14.57 6.78
CA LEU A 21 -0.54 13.54 6.22
C LEU A 21 -0.93 12.13 6.71
N PRO A 22 -1.00 11.11 5.84
CA PRO A 22 -1.43 9.77 6.25
C PRO A 22 -0.51 9.11 7.28
N SER A 23 -1.11 8.50 8.30
CA SER A 23 -0.41 7.73 9.34
C SER A 23 0.07 6.36 8.85
N LYS A 24 -0.68 5.74 7.94
CA LYS A 24 -0.48 4.37 7.42
C LYS A 24 -0.88 4.29 5.95
N TYR A 25 -0.31 3.31 5.24
CA TYR A 25 -0.72 2.89 3.90
C TYR A 25 -1.04 1.40 3.86
N HIS A 26 -1.97 1.00 3.01
CA HIS A 26 -2.25 -0.41 2.73
C HIS A 26 -1.19 -0.94 1.74
N VAL A 27 -0.56 -2.06 2.10
CA VAL A 27 0.56 -2.66 1.35
C VAL A 27 0.33 -4.14 1.14
N THR A 28 0.33 -4.55 -0.13
CA THR A 28 0.44 -5.96 -0.55
C THR A 28 1.91 -6.34 -0.74
N PHE A 29 2.32 -7.43 -0.14
CA PHE A 29 3.70 -7.92 -0.19
C PHE A 29 4.01 -8.67 -1.50
N PHE A 30 5.24 -8.49 -1.98
CA PHE A 30 5.82 -9.33 -3.03
C PHE A 30 6.35 -10.64 -2.42
N GLY A 31 6.42 -11.67 -3.25
CA GLY A 31 6.75 -13.03 -2.86
C GLY A 31 5.72 -14.05 -3.33
N GLU A 32 6.06 -15.32 -3.11
CA GLU A 32 5.30 -16.52 -3.49
C GLU A 32 3.87 -16.55 -2.90
N THR A 33 3.75 -16.34 -1.59
CA THR A 33 2.46 -16.22 -0.90
C THR A 33 2.03 -14.75 -0.86
N VAL A 34 0.93 -14.40 -1.54
CA VAL A 34 0.36 -13.05 -1.43
C VAL A 34 -0.16 -12.80 -0.01
N SER A 35 0.12 -11.61 0.51
CA SER A 35 -0.32 -11.15 1.83
C SER A 35 -0.39 -9.63 1.86
N ARG A 36 -1.19 -9.06 2.76
CA ARG A 36 -1.43 -7.62 2.86
C ARG A 36 -1.45 -7.12 4.30
N ALA A 37 -1.08 -5.86 4.53
CA ALA A 37 -1.11 -5.22 5.84
C ALA A 37 -1.17 -3.69 5.74
N TRP A 38 -1.65 -3.06 6.82
CA TRP A 38 -1.58 -1.62 7.03
C TRP A 38 -0.26 -1.23 7.71
N ILE A 39 0.62 -0.54 6.99
CA ILE A 39 1.99 -0.22 7.42
C ILE A 39 2.11 1.26 7.79
N PRO A 40 2.60 1.61 9.00
CA PRO A 40 2.87 2.99 9.39
C PRO A 40 3.85 3.71 8.45
N VAL A 41 3.64 5.00 8.20
CA VAL A 41 4.45 5.80 7.26
C VAL A 41 5.94 5.83 7.63
N ASN A 42 6.27 5.81 8.92
CA ASN A 42 7.66 5.76 9.42
C ASN A 42 8.36 4.39 9.25
N MET A 43 7.65 3.38 8.75
CA MET A 43 8.20 2.07 8.35
C MET A 43 8.27 1.88 6.84
N LEU A 44 7.89 2.89 6.06
CA LEU A 44 7.94 2.88 4.59
C LEU A 44 9.15 3.67 4.06
N LYS A 45 9.63 3.24 2.89
CA LYS A 45 10.71 3.85 2.10
C LYS A 45 10.39 3.67 0.62
N ASN A 46 10.96 4.50 -0.25
CA ASN A 46 10.86 4.24 -1.69
C ASN A 46 11.65 2.96 -2.02
N PHE A 47 11.13 2.10 -2.92
CA PHE A 47 11.84 0.90 -3.35
C PHE A 47 13.22 1.23 -3.95
N GLN A 48 13.36 2.40 -4.59
CA GLN A 48 14.61 2.89 -5.16
C GLN A 48 15.68 3.18 -4.08
N GLU A 49 15.28 3.63 -2.89
CA GLU A 49 16.20 3.87 -1.75
C GLU A 49 16.76 2.55 -1.19
N LEU A 50 15.97 1.48 -1.24
CA LEU A 50 16.39 0.15 -0.75
C LEU A 50 17.57 -0.43 -1.54
N SER A 51 17.78 0.02 -2.79
CA SER A 51 18.93 -0.39 -3.61
C SER A 51 20.28 -0.05 -2.95
N LEU A 52 20.34 1.06 -2.22
CA LEU A 52 21.52 1.54 -1.49
C LEU A 52 21.65 0.85 -0.12
N GLU A 53 20.53 0.61 0.55
CA GLU A 53 20.49 0.05 1.91
C GLU A 53 20.67 -1.48 1.95
N LEU A 54 20.42 -2.19 0.83
CA LEU A 54 20.54 -3.65 0.74
C LEU A 54 21.94 -4.18 1.14
N ALA A 55 22.98 -3.35 1.01
CA ALA A 55 24.34 -3.66 1.47
C ALA A 55 24.46 -3.82 3.00
N GLY A 56 23.59 -3.19 3.78
CA GLY A 56 23.56 -3.24 5.25
C GLY A 56 22.57 -4.26 5.84
N VAL A 57 21.69 -4.84 5.02
CA VAL A 57 20.64 -5.77 5.50
C VAL A 57 21.28 -7.03 6.09
N LYS A 58 21.01 -7.27 7.38
CA LYS A 58 21.41 -8.51 8.07
C LYS A 58 20.77 -9.71 7.39
N LYS A 59 21.55 -10.44 6.59
CA LYS A 59 21.13 -11.71 5.97
C LYS A 59 20.49 -12.62 7.02
N CYS A 60 19.24 -12.99 6.79
CA CYS A 60 18.48 -13.86 7.68
C CYS A 60 19.22 -15.21 7.82
N ARG A 61 19.24 -15.81 9.02
CA ARG A 61 20.07 -17.00 9.31
C ARG A 61 19.54 -18.30 8.69
N ASN A 62 18.27 -18.34 8.31
CA ASN A 62 17.62 -19.46 7.65
C ASN A 62 17.78 -19.34 6.12
N LYS A 63 17.77 -20.45 5.37
CA LYS A 63 17.98 -20.41 3.90
C LYS A 63 16.74 -19.90 3.16
N ASP A 64 15.58 -20.34 3.60
CA ASP A 64 14.27 -20.15 2.98
C ASP A 64 13.84 -18.68 3.02
N CYS A 65 14.11 -17.96 4.12
CA CYS A 65 13.87 -16.51 4.20
C CYS A 65 14.74 -15.70 3.23
N ASN A 66 15.97 -16.14 2.89
CA ASN A 66 16.77 -15.48 1.85
C ASN A 66 16.21 -15.78 0.45
N GLN A 67 15.69 -16.98 0.21
CA GLN A 67 15.05 -17.34 -1.06
C GLN A 67 13.75 -16.54 -1.27
N LYS A 68 12.88 -16.48 -0.25
CA LYS A 68 11.63 -15.69 -0.28
C LYS A 68 11.90 -14.20 -0.46
N LEU A 69 12.94 -13.66 0.19
CA LEU A 69 13.38 -12.28 -0.05
C LEU A 69 13.87 -12.07 -1.48
N GLY A 70 14.64 -13.01 -2.05
CA GLY A 70 15.10 -12.95 -3.44
C GLY A 70 13.93 -12.93 -4.44
N ALA A 71 12.94 -13.80 -4.25
CA ALA A 71 11.73 -13.82 -5.08
C ALA A 71 10.91 -12.52 -4.94
N ALA A 72 10.77 -12.00 -3.71
CA ALA A 72 10.07 -10.73 -3.47
C ALA A 72 10.78 -9.53 -4.12
N LEU A 73 12.11 -9.50 -4.11
CA LEU A 73 12.91 -8.46 -4.79
C LEU A 73 12.79 -8.55 -6.32
N MET A 74 12.80 -9.76 -6.88
CA MET A 74 12.62 -9.98 -8.33
C MET A 74 11.26 -9.45 -8.81
N MET A 75 10.17 -9.82 -8.14
CA MET A 75 8.83 -9.30 -8.46
C MET A 75 8.73 -7.77 -8.30
N ALA A 76 9.43 -7.19 -7.31
CA ALA A 76 9.45 -5.74 -7.12
C ALA A 76 10.21 -5.00 -8.23
N GLN A 77 11.31 -5.59 -8.73
CA GLN A 77 12.06 -5.07 -9.89
C GLN A 77 11.26 -5.19 -11.18
N GLU A 78 10.58 -6.32 -11.42
CA GLU A 78 9.66 -6.49 -12.56
C GLU A 78 8.52 -5.47 -12.52
N ALA A 79 7.89 -5.29 -11.34
CA ALA A 79 6.85 -4.29 -11.14
C ALA A 79 7.35 -2.86 -11.39
N GLU A 80 8.62 -2.53 -11.08
CA GLU A 80 9.17 -1.19 -11.33
C GLU A 80 9.20 -0.81 -12.82
N GLN A 81 9.31 -1.79 -13.74
CA GLN A 81 9.46 -1.52 -15.18
C GLN A 81 8.13 -1.30 -15.95
N ILE A 82 6.97 -1.37 -15.28
CA ILE A 82 5.63 -1.34 -15.91
C ILE A 82 4.71 -0.26 -15.29
N SER A 83 3.63 0.10 -15.99
CA SER A 83 2.74 1.18 -15.57
C SER A 83 1.95 0.84 -14.29
N ILE A 84 1.51 1.86 -13.55
CA ILE A 84 0.81 1.68 -12.26
C ILE A 84 -0.39 0.74 -12.37
N GLN A 85 -1.16 0.86 -13.46
CA GLN A 85 -2.32 0.01 -13.74
C GLN A 85 -1.93 -1.45 -14.00
N GLU A 86 -0.84 -1.69 -14.77
CA GLU A 86 -0.32 -3.04 -15.01
C GLU A 86 0.23 -3.67 -13.72
N ARG A 87 0.87 -2.88 -12.83
CA ARG A 87 1.35 -3.36 -11.52
C ARG A 87 0.22 -3.89 -10.65
N VAL A 88 -0.90 -3.15 -10.55
CA VAL A 88 -2.08 -3.59 -9.79
C VAL A 88 -2.71 -4.82 -10.45
N ASN A 89 -2.84 -4.84 -11.78
CA ASN A 89 -3.40 -5.98 -12.50
C ASN A 89 -2.56 -7.28 -12.34
N LEU A 90 -1.22 -7.19 -12.40
CA LEU A 90 -0.34 -8.37 -12.38
C LEU A 90 0.09 -8.80 -10.97
N PHE A 91 0.33 -7.85 -10.07
CA PHE A 91 0.93 -8.10 -8.75
C PHE A 91 0.03 -7.77 -7.56
N GLY A 92 -1.12 -7.14 -7.78
CA GLY A 92 -2.07 -6.77 -6.73
C GLY A 92 -2.71 -7.95 -6.01
N PHE A 93 -3.34 -7.68 -4.87
CA PHE A 93 -3.92 -8.72 -4.02
C PHE A 93 -5.01 -9.50 -4.75
N ARG A 94 -5.98 -8.81 -5.36
CA ARG A 94 -7.15 -9.46 -5.98
C ARG A 94 -6.81 -10.34 -7.20
N SER A 95 -5.69 -10.13 -7.89
CA SER A 95 -5.28 -10.97 -9.03
C SER A 95 -4.37 -12.14 -8.65
N ARG A 96 -3.71 -12.09 -7.49
CA ARG A 96 -2.86 -13.18 -6.97
C ARG A 96 -3.47 -13.96 -5.81
N TYR A 97 -4.54 -13.46 -5.19
CA TYR A 97 -5.25 -14.14 -4.11
C TYR A 97 -6.23 -15.18 -4.65
N ASN A 98 -5.70 -16.38 -4.89
CA ASN A 98 -6.52 -17.58 -4.98
C ASN A 98 -7.14 -17.84 -3.60
N GLY A 99 -8.36 -17.32 -3.36
CA GLY A 99 -9.09 -17.42 -2.09
C GLY A 99 -9.59 -18.83 -1.73
N SER A 100 -8.86 -19.84 -2.16
CA SER A 100 -9.13 -21.25 -1.96
C SER A 100 -7.90 -21.91 -1.33
N ASP A 101 -8.02 -22.34 -0.07
CA ASP A 101 -7.18 -23.38 0.53
C ASP A 101 -7.51 -24.75 -0.13
N SER A 102 -7.43 -24.82 -1.45
CA SER A 102 -7.75 -25.99 -2.27
C SER A 102 -6.61 -27.00 -2.21
N SER A 103 -6.44 -27.59 -1.03
CA SER A 103 -5.88 -28.93 -0.89
C SER A 103 -6.82 -29.90 -1.63
N GLY A 104 -6.58 -30.08 -2.93
CA GLY A 104 -7.43 -30.88 -3.80
C GLY A 104 -6.69 -31.30 -5.06
N GLU A 105 -6.11 -32.51 -5.04
CA GLU A 105 -5.74 -33.21 -6.28
C GLU A 105 -6.97 -33.33 -7.19
N GLY A 106 -6.80 -33.02 -8.47
CA GLY A 106 -7.93 -32.75 -9.35
C GLY A 106 -8.86 -33.95 -9.60
N LYS A 107 -10.17 -33.66 -9.61
CA LYS A 107 -11.15 -34.36 -10.45
C LYS A 107 -12.32 -33.44 -10.79
N ASP A 108 -12.61 -33.38 -12.08
CA ASP A 108 -13.85 -32.87 -12.62
C ASP A 108 -15.03 -33.74 -12.14
N LEU A 109 -15.99 -33.11 -11.47
CA LEU A 109 -17.41 -33.46 -11.52
C LEU A 109 -18.22 -32.16 -11.44
N SER A 110 -19.33 -32.11 -12.16
CA SER A 110 -20.13 -30.91 -12.41
C SER A 110 -21.58 -31.05 -11.93
N LEU A 111 -22.31 -29.93 -11.91
CA LEU A 111 -23.74 -29.78 -11.57
C LEU A 111 -24.08 -29.95 -10.07
N SER A 112 -25.11 -29.32 -9.49
CA SER A 112 -25.90 -28.12 -9.86
C SER A 112 -26.77 -27.70 -8.64
N GLY A 113 -27.36 -26.50 -8.67
CA GLY A 113 -28.41 -26.09 -7.71
C GLY A 113 -28.36 -24.60 -7.36
N ALA A 114 -29.52 -23.96 -7.27
CA ALA A 114 -29.65 -22.54 -6.92
C ALA A 114 -30.32 -22.35 -5.54
N ASN A 115 -30.12 -21.18 -4.91
CA ASN A 115 -31.20 -20.23 -4.56
C ASN A 115 -30.65 -18.97 -3.85
N SER A 116 -31.36 -17.84 -4.00
CA SER A 116 -31.19 -16.58 -3.24
C SER A 116 -32.13 -16.59 -2.01
N PRO A 117 -32.06 -15.66 -1.02
CA PRO A 117 -32.37 -14.23 -1.21
C PRO A 117 -31.56 -13.21 -0.35
N ASP A 118 -31.92 -11.93 -0.51
CA ASP A 118 -31.34 -10.71 0.06
C ASP A 118 -31.55 -10.48 1.58
N SER A 119 -30.82 -9.51 2.14
CA SER A 119 -31.42 -8.42 2.94
C SER A 119 -30.51 -7.18 3.00
N CYS A 120 -31.08 -6.02 3.32
CA CYS A 120 -30.46 -4.68 3.29
C CYS A 120 -30.81 -3.90 4.58
N MET A 121 -29.95 -2.99 5.03
CA MET A 121 -30.22 -1.88 5.97
C MET A 121 -29.28 -0.70 5.68
N GLU A 122 -29.63 0.49 6.16
CA GLU A 122 -29.05 1.80 5.78
C GLU A 122 -28.59 2.62 7.03
N LYS A 123 -27.99 3.82 6.79
CA LYS A 123 -27.99 5.04 7.66
C LYS A 123 -27.07 5.07 8.91
N GLU A 124 -26.67 6.22 9.47
CA GLU A 124 -26.85 7.66 9.14
C GLU A 124 -25.69 8.53 9.74
N GLU A 125 -25.72 9.83 9.46
CA GLU A 125 -24.81 10.92 9.90
C GLU A 125 -25.13 11.40 11.37
N GLU A 126 -24.50 12.40 12.04
CA GLU A 126 -23.59 13.54 11.72
C GLU A 126 -22.55 13.65 12.91
N GLU A 127 -21.90 14.71 13.45
CA GLU A 127 -21.80 16.19 13.38
C GLU A 127 -20.48 16.62 14.12
N SER A 128 -19.66 17.59 13.63
CA SER A 128 -18.92 18.59 14.47
C SER A 128 -17.96 19.53 13.67
N GLU A 129 -18.33 20.80 13.45
CA GLU A 129 -17.45 21.87 12.92
C GLU A 129 -17.29 23.02 13.94
N LEU A 130 -16.15 23.14 14.64
CA LEU A 130 -15.73 24.32 15.43
C LEU A 130 -14.19 24.38 15.55
N GLU A 131 -13.63 25.55 15.90
CA GLU A 131 -12.20 25.81 16.23
C GLU A 131 -11.16 25.84 15.07
N ALA A 132 -11.53 26.32 13.87
CA ALA A 132 -10.60 26.38 12.72
C ALA A 132 -9.72 27.67 12.60
N GLU A 133 -10.14 28.82 13.13
CA GLU A 133 -9.68 30.13 12.61
C GLU A 133 -8.36 30.70 13.16
N GLU A 134 -7.73 30.12 14.20
CA GLU A 134 -6.52 30.71 14.82
C GLU A 134 -5.18 30.07 14.38
N LEU A 135 -5.18 28.99 13.58
CA LEU A 135 -3.95 28.25 13.21
C LEU A 135 -3.41 28.54 11.80
N GLU A 136 -4.19 29.15 10.91
CA GLU A 136 -3.82 29.30 9.49
C GLU A 136 -2.55 30.16 9.27
N GLU A 137 -2.32 31.16 10.12
CA GLU A 137 -1.26 32.14 9.88
C GLU A 137 0.17 31.60 10.14
N GLU A 138 0.33 30.48 10.85
CA GLU A 138 1.66 29.88 11.10
C GLU A 138 2.04 28.83 10.02
N GLU A 139 1.08 28.00 9.58
CA GLU A 139 1.29 27.03 8.50
C GLU A 139 1.68 27.70 7.18
N GLU A 140 1.09 28.84 6.82
CA GLU A 140 1.40 29.53 5.55
C GLU A 140 2.86 30.02 5.49
N LYS A 141 3.44 30.41 6.65
CA LYS A 141 4.85 30.82 6.78
C LYS A 141 5.78 29.61 6.59
N LYS A 142 5.43 28.46 7.16
CA LYS A 142 6.13 27.17 7.01
C LYS A 142 6.06 26.65 5.57
N TYR A 143 4.90 26.77 4.91
CA TYR A 143 4.70 26.38 3.51
C TYR A 143 5.54 27.23 2.54
N LYS A 144 5.56 28.56 2.72
CA LYS A 144 6.44 29.48 1.96
C LYS A 144 7.93 29.16 2.16
N SER A 145 8.34 28.82 3.38
CA SER A 145 9.71 28.38 3.67
C SER A 145 10.07 27.11 2.88
N PHE A 146 9.23 26.08 2.92
CA PHE A 146 9.46 24.80 2.23
C PHE A 146 9.56 24.96 0.70
N ILE A 147 8.66 25.75 0.09
CA ILE A 147 8.71 26.03 -1.36
C ILE A 147 10.00 26.75 -1.74
N SER A 148 10.47 27.71 -0.94
CA SER A 148 11.72 28.43 -1.23
C SER A 148 12.95 27.52 -1.17
N TYR A 149 12.96 26.55 -0.26
CA TYR A 149 14.04 25.56 -0.14
C TYR A 149 14.08 24.65 -1.37
N SER A 150 12.94 24.02 -1.71
CA SER A 150 12.81 23.13 -2.88
C SER A 150 13.15 23.84 -4.20
N SER A 151 12.72 25.09 -4.37
CA SER A 151 13.02 25.88 -5.58
C SER A 151 14.51 26.20 -5.75
N SER A 152 15.31 26.17 -4.67
CA SER A 152 16.73 26.52 -4.71
C SER A 152 17.61 25.40 -5.27
N GLU A 153 17.25 24.13 -5.06
CA GLU A 153 18.05 22.98 -5.52
C GLU A 153 17.94 22.77 -7.05
N PHE A 154 16.83 23.19 -7.67
CA PHE A 154 16.60 23.06 -9.12
C PHE A 154 17.36 24.07 -10.00
N LEU A 155 18.07 25.04 -9.42
CA LEU A 155 18.73 26.13 -10.19
C LEU A 155 20.26 25.98 -10.33
N CYS A 156 20.87 24.90 -9.82
CA CYS A 156 22.34 24.75 -9.80
C CYS A 156 22.90 23.61 -10.68
N THR A 157 22.42 23.46 -11.92
CA THR A 157 23.14 22.72 -12.97
C THR A 157 23.05 23.40 -14.34
N ARG A 158 24.09 24.16 -14.72
CA ARG A 158 24.44 24.42 -16.12
C ARG A 158 25.92 24.80 -16.26
#